data_AF-A0A963EDT5-F1
#
_entry.id   AF-A0A963EDT5-F1
#
_cell.length_a   1.000
_cell.length_b   1.000
_cell.length_c   1.000
_cell.angle_alpha   90.00
_cell.angle_beta   90.00
_cell.angle_gamma   90.00
#
_symmetry.space_group_name_H-M   'P 1'
#
loop_
_entity.id
_entity.type
_entity.pdbx_description
1 polymer ?
#
loop_
_entity_poly.entity_id
_entity_poly.type
_entity_poly.pdbx_seq_one_letter_code
_entity_poly.pdbx_strand_id
1 'polypeptide(L)' 'MSEARYAIGVDLGTTHCALAYVELTAGEGDDVRSEFCPIAQLTAPGSVEERHLLPSFLYL' A
#
# COMPACT_ATOMS: atom_id res chain seq x y z
N MET A 1 -25.82 6.84 8.12
CA MET A 1 -24.67 6.19 7.45
C MET A 1 -23.49 6.31 8.41
N SER A 2 -22.65 5.28 8.54
CA SER A 2 -21.42 5.37 9.34
C SER A 2 -20.48 6.40 8.71
N GLU A 3 -19.78 7.18 9.52
CA GLU A 3 -18.66 8.00 9.04
C GLU A 3 -17.52 7.11 8.52
N ALA A 4 -16.75 7.63 7.57
CA ALA A 4 -15.60 6.92 7.01
C ALA A 4 -14.43 6.94 8.00
N ARG A 5 -13.85 5.76 8.29
CA ARG A 5 -12.73 5.62 9.24
C ARG A 5 -11.36 5.72 8.57
N TYR A 6 -11.25 5.33 7.31
CA TYR A 6 -9.99 5.29 6.58
C TYR A 6 -10.11 6.01 5.23
N ALA A 7 -9.04 6.67 4.82
CA ALA A 7 -8.79 6.97 3.42
C ALA A 7 -7.74 5.98 2.89
N ILE A 8 -7.98 5.42 1.71
CA ILE A 8 -7.17 4.35 1.11
C ILE A 8 -6.68 4.82 -0.26
N GLY A 9 -5.38 4.78 -0.47
CA GLY A 9 -4.74 4.92 -1.76
C GLY A 9 -4.41 3.56 -2.35
N VAL A 10 -4.83 3.32 -3.59
CA VAL A 10 -4.59 2.06 -4.31
C VAL A 10 -3.93 2.37 -5.65
N ASP A 11 -2.80 1.73 -5.91
CA ASP A 11 -2.13 1.72 -7.22
C ASP A 11 -2.05 0.27 -7.72
N LEU A 12 -2.54 0.03 -8.93
CA LEU A 12 -2.64 -1.30 -9.53
C LEU A 12 -1.85 -1.33 -10.84
N GLY A 13 -0.69 -1.99 -10.80
CA GLY A 13 0.09 -2.34 -11.98
C GLY A 13 -0.05 -3.82 -12.35
N THR A 14 0.54 -4.20 -13.48
CA THR A 14 0.63 -5.60 -13.90
C THR A 14 1.71 -6.39 -13.15
N THR A 15 2.72 -5.69 -12.63
CA THR A 15 3.86 -6.28 -11.90
C THR A 15 3.80 -6.00 -10.41
N HIS A 16 3.24 -4.85 -10.01
CA HIS A 16 3.27 -4.37 -8.64
C HIS A 16 1.95 -3.67 -8.31
N CYS A 17 1.40 -3.95 -7.12
CA CYS A 17 0.33 -3.17 -6.54
C CYS A 17 0.81 -2.52 -5.24
N ALA A 18 0.38 -1.29 -4.98
CA ALA A 18 0.65 -0.62 -3.72
C ALA A 18 -0.67 -0.27 -3.04
N LEU A 19 -0.73 -0.48 -1.72
CA LEU A 19 -1.85 -0.03 -0.89
C LEU A 19 -1.31 0.81 0.26
N ALA A 20 -1.80 2.03 0.36
CA ALA A 20 -1.55 2.91 1.47
C ALA A 20 -2.86 3.28 2.15
N TYR A 21 -2.84 3.49 3.45
CA TYR A 21 -4.01 3.93 4.20
C TYR A 21 -3.65 4.96 5.26
N VAL A 22 -4.66 5.71 5.68
CA VAL A 22 -4.59 6.64 6.79
C VAL A 22 -5.88 6.53 7.61
N GLU A 23 -5.75 6.45 8.93
CA GLU A 23 -6.90 6.46 9.84
C GLU A 23 -7.34 7.91 10.09
N LEU A 24 -8.56 8.24 9.68
CA LEU A 24 -9.09 9.61 9.70
C LEU A 24 -9.43 10.09 11.12
N THR A 25 -9.52 9.16 12.07
CA THR A 25 -9.92 9.42 13.46
C THR A 25 -8.77 9.30 14.45
N ALA A 26 -7.55 9.02 13.99
CA ALA A 26 -6.42 8.69 14.85
C ALA A 26 -5.67 9.90 15.45
N GLY A 27 -6.00 11.14 15.06
CA GLY A 27 -5.43 12.35 15.65
C GLY A 27 -5.75 13.63 14.87
N GLU A 28 -5.58 14.79 15.51
CA GLU A 28 -5.66 16.11 14.88
C GLU A 28 -4.23 16.64 14.62
N GLY A 29 -3.89 16.95 13.36
CA GLY A 29 -2.63 17.64 13.00
C GLY A 29 -1.61 16.82 12.19
N ASP A 30 -0.35 17.26 12.21
CA ASP A 30 0.79 16.75 11.39
C ASP A 30 1.27 15.33 11.76
N ASP A 31 0.71 14.71 12.80
CA ASP A 31 1.08 13.35 13.23
C ASP A 31 0.38 12.24 12.42
N VAL A 32 -0.54 12.61 11.54
CA VAL A 32 -1.24 11.68 10.66
C VAL A 32 -0.30 11.25 9.52
N ARG A 33 0.28 10.06 9.65
CA ARG A 33 1.16 9.46 8.64
C ARG A 33 0.43 8.36 7.87
N SER A 34 0.60 8.36 6.55
CA SER A 34 0.14 7.25 5.72
C SER A 34 1.01 6.02 5.97
N GLU A 35 0.37 4.87 6.15
CA GLU A 35 1.04 3.58 6.27
C GLU A 35 0.88 2.77 4.99
N PHE A 36 1.87 1.95 4.67
CA PHE A 36 1.76 0.96 3.60
C PHE A 36 1.24 -0.35 4.17
N CYS A 37 0.22 -0.90 3.52
CA CYS A 37 -0.21 -2.26 3.77
C CYS A 37 0.62 -3.20 2.89
N PRO A 38 1.39 -4.14 3.46
CA PRO A 38 2.04 -5.19 2.67
C PRO A 38 0.98 -5.99 1.89
N ILE A 39 1.21 -6.15 0.60
CA ILE A 39 0.36 -6.99 -0.25
C ILE A 39 1.20 -8.16 -0.75
N ALA A 40 0.66 -9.38 -0.61
CA ALA A 40 1.29 -10.60 -1.12
C ALA A 40 1.33 -10.56 -2.66
N GLN A 41 2.53 -10.61 -3.23
CA GLN A 41 2.76 -10.45 -4.67
C GLN A 41 3.81 -11.42 -5.17
N LEU A 42 3.75 -11.76 -6.45
CA LEU A 42 4.76 -12.56 -7.10
C LEU A 42 6.07 -11.75 -7.22
N THR A 43 7.13 -12.15 -6.53
CA THR A 43 8.45 -11.48 -6.56
C THR A 43 9.43 -12.16 -7.50
N ALA A 44 9.23 -13.44 -7.78
CA ALA A 44 9.99 -14.29 -8.69
C ALA A 44 9.11 -15.46 -9.15
N PRO A 45 9.51 -16.24 -10.19
CA PRO A 45 8.74 -17.42 -10.60
C PRO A 45 8.47 -18.37 -9.43
N GLY A 46 7.18 -18.55 -9.11
CA GLY A 46 6.73 -19.40 -8.00
C GLY A 46 6.95 -18.83 -6.59
N SER A 47 7.45 -17.60 -6.45
CA SER A 47 7.69 -16.96 -5.15
C SER A 47 6.68 -15.85 -4.89
N VAL A 48 5.95 -15.94 -3.78
CA VAL A 48 5.00 -14.92 -3.31
C VAL A 48 5.49 -14.38 -1.97
N GLU A 49 5.65 -13.06 -1.88
CA GLU A 49 6.10 -12.39 -0.66
C GLU A 49 5.24 -11.14 -0.39
N GLU A 50 5.13 -10.77 0.89
CA GLU A 50 4.50 -9.54 1.32
C GLU A 50 5.55 -8.44 1.45
N ARG A 51 5.45 -7.41 0.59
CA ARG A 51 6.35 -6.25 0.63
C ARG A 51 5.51 -4.98 0.54
N HIS A 52 5.97 -3.90 1.17
CA HIS A 52 5.30 -2.59 1.08
C HIS A 52 5.34 -2.06 -0.37
N LEU A 53 6.49 -2.19 -1.02
CA LEU A 53 6.72 -1.82 -2.40
C LEU A 53 7.68 -2.82 -3.06
N LEU A 54 7.51 -3.07 -4.36
CA LEU A 54 8.52 -3.76 -5.16
C LEU A 54 9.46 -2.73 -5.78
N PRO A 55 10.76 -3.05 -5.95
CA PRO A 55 11.69 -2.15 -6.61
C PRO A 55 11.22 -1.88 -8.04
N SER A 56 11.37 -0.63 -8.50
CA SER A 56 11.13 -0.27 -9.89
C SER A 56 11.99 -1.16 -10.79
N PHE A 57 11.37 -1.84 -11.75
CA PHE A 57 12.11 -2.59 -12.76
C PHE A 57 12.85 -1.60 -13.67
N LEU A 58 14.17 -1.71 -13.75
CA LEU A 58 14.94 -1.18 -14.88
C LEU A 58 14.99 -2.28 -15.94
N TYR A 59 14.24 -2.13 -17.02
CA TYR A 59 14.53 -2.88 -18.25
C TYR A 59 15.78 -2.22 -18.87
N LEU A 60 16.93 -2.89 -18.76
CA LEU A 60 18.15 -2.55 -19.52
C LEU A 60 18.09 -3.19 -20.91
#